data_AF-A0A0G0CTG9-F1
#
_entry.id   AF-A0A0G0CTG9-F1
#
_cell.length_a   1.000
_cell.length_b   1.000
_cell.length_c   1.000
_cell.angle_alpha   90.00
_cell.angle_beta   90.00
_cell.angle_gamma   90.00
#
_symmetry.space_group_name_H-M   'P 1'
#
loop_
_entity.id
_entity.type
_entity.pdbx_description
1 polymer ?
#
loop_
_entity_poly.entity_id
_entity_poly.type
_entity_poly.pdbx_seq_one_letter_code
_entity_poly.pdbx_strand_id
1 'polypeptide(L)'
;MDKIARIDMGAQGGPKVTVGPLGEYAGLGGRAMTSLVVAAEVHPLAHALGAENKLVISPGLLSGTTGSMTGRLSVGCKSPLTGTIKESNAGGQAAQVLARLGYAAVVLEGKPEGDDLYKIVINKDGIQVIVDNSLA
;
A
#
# COMPACT_ATOMS: atom_id res chain seq x y z
N MET A 1 7.30 -12.83 -4.06
CA MET A 1 6.76 -11.47 -4.31
C MET A 1 7.88 -10.67 -4.93
N ASP A 2 7.63 -10.08 -6.09
CA ASP A 2 8.63 -9.47 -6.97
C ASP A 2 8.17 -8.12 -7.56
N LYS A 3 6.96 -7.67 -7.19
CA LYS A 3 6.36 -6.42 -7.68
C LYS A 3 5.98 -5.48 -6.54
N ILE A 4 6.06 -4.18 -6.81
CA ILE A 4 5.41 -3.13 -6.03
C ILE A 4 4.39 -2.45 -6.95
N ALA A 5 3.15 -2.34 -6.46
CA ALA A 5 2.13 -1.53 -7.10
C ALA A 5 2.11 -0.14 -6.46
N ARG A 6 2.11 0.91 -7.28
CA ARG A 6 1.92 2.30 -6.85
C ARG A 6 0.65 2.84 -7.49
N ILE A 7 -0.18 3.48 -6.67
CA ILE A 7 -1.44 4.08 -7.09
C ILE A 7 -1.36 5.55 -6.72
N ASP A 8 -1.07 6.39 -7.72
CA ASP A 8 -1.08 7.84 -7.59
C ASP A 8 -2.53 8.31 -7.70
N MET A 9 -3.12 8.65 -6.56
CA MET A 9 -4.49 9.10 -6.43
C MET A 9 -4.68 10.56 -6.86
N GLY A 10 -3.60 11.33 -7.02
CA GLY A 10 -3.61 12.74 -7.43
C GLY A 10 -3.21 12.97 -8.89
N ALA A 11 -3.05 11.90 -9.68
CA ALA A 11 -2.66 12.02 -11.07
C ALA A 11 -3.72 12.78 -11.91
N GLN A 12 -3.24 13.58 -12.86
CA GLN A 12 -4.10 14.33 -13.78
C GLN A 12 -4.95 13.36 -14.63
N GLY A 13 -6.26 13.57 -14.64
CA GLY A 13 -7.21 12.69 -15.33
C GLY A 13 -7.69 11.49 -14.51
N GLY A 14 -7.35 11.42 -13.22
CA GLY A 14 -7.79 10.40 -12.27
C GLY A 14 -6.67 9.46 -11.82
N PRO A 15 -6.94 8.55 -10.87
CA PRO A 15 -5.90 7.72 -10.28
C PRO A 15 -5.12 6.87 -11.29
N LYS A 16 -3.80 6.88 -11.16
CA LYS A 16 -2.89 6.17 -12.07
C LYS A 16 -2.19 5.02 -11.35
N VAL A 17 -2.32 3.82 -11.92
CA VAL A 17 -1.61 2.63 -11.43
C VAL A 17 -0.31 2.44 -12.19
N THR A 18 0.77 2.17 -11.47
CA THR A 18 2.03 1.67 -12.02
C THR A 18 2.49 0.45 -11.24
N VAL A 19 3.09 -0.52 -11.94
CA VAL A 19 3.64 -1.74 -11.32
C VAL A 19 5.08 -1.89 -11.78
N GLY A 20 5.98 -2.05 -10.82
CA GLY A 20 7.41 -2.16 -11.08
C GLY A 20 8.11 -3.14 -10.16
N PRO A 21 9.42 -3.38 -10.38
CA PRO A 21 10.23 -4.22 -9.52
C PRO A 21 10.41 -3.59 -8.12
N LEU A 22 10.86 -4.39 -7.14
CA LEU A 22 11.09 -3.91 -5.77
C LEU A 22 12.22 -2.87 -5.66
N GLY A 23 13.21 -2.92 -6.56
CA GLY A 23 14.38 -2.03 -6.50
C GLY A 23 15.12 -2.17 -5.16
N GLU A 24 15.37 -1.04 -4.50
CA GLU A 24 16.04 -0.96 -3.19
C GLU A 24 15.27 -1.65 -2.06
N TYR A 25 13.98 -1.93 -2.25
CA TYR A 25 13.14 -2.62 -1.27
C TYR A 25 13.17 -4.15 -1.40
N ALA A 26 14.05 -4.69 -2.25
CA ALA A 26 14.21 -6.13 -2.40
C ALA A 26 14.53 -6.81 -1.07
N GLY A 27 13.87 -7.94 -0.80
CA GLY A 27 14.02 -8.68 0.45
C GLY A 27 13.18 -8.16 1.62
N LEU A 28 12.45 -7.05 1.45
CA LEU A 28 11.54 -6.53 2.48
C LEU A 28 10.13 -7.11 2.35
N GLY A 29 9.41 -7.10 3.47
CA GLY A 29 7.99 -7.41 3.56
C GLY A 29 7.41 -6.92 4.89
N GLY A 30 6.08 -6.87 4.98
CA GLY A 30 5.35 -6.43 6.18
C GLY A 30 5.87 -5.10 6.72
N ARG A 31 6.14 -5.06 8.03
CA ARG A 31 6.57 -3.83 8.72
C ARG A 31 7.82 -3.21 8.11
N ALA A 32 8.84 -4.00 7.81
CA ALA A 32 10.10 -3.49 7.25
C ALA A 32 9.86 -2.75 5.92
N MET A 33 9.04 -3.33 5.05
CA MET A 33 8.63 -2.68 3.80
C MET A 33 7.89 -1.37 4.06
N THR A 34 6.85 -1.38 4.91
CA THR A 34 6.09 -0.15 5.21
C THR A 34 6.95 0.94 5.82
N SER A 35 7.85 0.59 6.75
CA SER A 35 8.65 1.57 7.47
C SER A 35 9.74 2.19 6.60
N LEU A 36 10.42 1.40 5.76
CA LEU A 36 11.49 1.91 4.91
C LEU A 36 10.96 2.73 3.74
N VAL A 37 9.81 2.35 3.16
CA VAL A 37 9.14 3.20 2.15
C VAL A 37 8.77 4.56 2.73
N VAL A 38 8.14 4.60 3.91
CA VAL A 38 7.76 5.88 4.54
C VAL A 38 9.00 6.70 4.92
N ALA A 39 10.04 6.06 5.46
CA ALA A 39 11.27 6.76 5.84
C ALA A 39 12.03 7.35 4.63
N ALA A 40 12.02 6.67 3.49
CA ALA A 40 12.69 7.12 2.28
C ALA A 40 11.86 8.14 1.48
N GLU A 41 10.54 7.99 1.44
CA GLU A 41 9.70 8.67 0.44
C GLU A 41 8.73 9.71 1.03
N VAL A 42 8.52 9.77 2.35
CA VAL A 42 7.62 10.75 2.97
C VAL A 42 8.44 11.85 3.63
N HIS A 43 8.20 13.10 3.20
CA HIS A 43 8.91 14.24 3.77
C HIS A 43 8.64 14.35 5.29
N PRO A 44 9.68 14.55 6.12
CA PRO A 44 9.51 14.54 7.58
C PRO A 44 8.59 15.66 8.09
N LEU A 45 8.41 16.74 7.31
CA LEU A 45 7.48 17.83 7.62
C LEU A 45 6.13 17.73 6.88
N ALA A 46 5.90 16.70 6.06
CA ALA A 46 4.62 16.49 5.37
C ALA A 46 3.47 16.42 6.37
N HIS A 47 2.33 17.02 6.03
CA HIS A 47 1.11 16.86 6.81
C HIS A 47 0.61 15.41 6.70
N ALA A 48 0.27 14.76 7.82
CA ALA A 48 -0.09 13.34 7.83
C ALA A 48 -1.36 13.00 7.02
N LEU A 49 -2.26 13.97 6.83
CA LEU A 49 -3.45 13.85 5.97
C LEU A 49 -3.29 14.53 4.60
N GLY A 50 -2.07 14.95 4.27
CA GLY A 50 -1.75 15.61 2.99
C GLY A 50 -1.32 14.61 1.91
N ALA A 51 -1.26 15.08 0.67
CA ALA A 51 -0.91 14.29 -0.51
C ALA A 51 0.54 13.77 -0.52
N GLU A 52 1.43 14.36 0.28
CA GLU A 52 2.83 13.93 0.41
C GLU A 52 3.01 12.72 1.34
N ASN A 53 1.98 12.34 2.10
CA ASN A 53 2.02 11.09 2.87
C ASN A 53 1.76 9.89 1.95
N LYS A 54 2.25 8.72 2.36
CA LYS A 54 2.02 7.46 1.65
C LYS A 54 1.41 6.44 2.58
N LEU A 55 0.38 5.73 2.10
CA LEU A 55 -0.19 4.60 2.79
C LEU A 55 0.32 3.31 2.14
N VAL A 56 1.18 2.59 2.86
CA VAL A 56 1.85 1.40 2.37
C VAL A 56 1.19 0.17 2.96
N ILE A 57 0.69 -0.71 2.10
CA ILE A 57 0.08 -1.99 2.46
C ILE A 57 1.03 -3.09 2.00
N SER A 58 1.58 -3.87 2.92
CA SER A 58 2.56 -4.91 2.61
C SER A 58 2.24 -6.23 3.33
N PRO A 59 2.09 -7.35 2.60
CA PRO A 59 2.06 -8.67 3.21
C PRO A 59 3.42 -9.03 3.83
N GLY A 60 3.41 -9.88 4.85
CA GLY A 60 4.63 -10.42 5.44
C GLY A 60 5.45 -11.25 4.44
N LEU A 61 6.76 -11.35 4.67
CA LEU A 61 7.67 -12.06 3.74
C LEU A 61 7.29 -13.54 3.51
N LEU A 62 6.73 -14.18 4.54
CA LEU A 62 6.28 -15.58 4.48
C LEU A 62 4.80 -15.72 4.09
N SER A 63 4.09 -14.61 3.86
CA SER A 63 2.72 -14.67 3.34
C SER A 63 2.71 -15.31 1.95
N GLY A 64 1.64 -16.02 1.63
CA GLY A 64 1.48 -16.79 0.40
C GLY A 64 1.99 -18.23 0.49
N THR A 65 2.80 -18.55 1.50
CA THR A 65 3.33 -19.91 1.74
C THR A 65 2.33 -20.83 2.46
N THR A 66 2.71 -22.09 2.66
CA THR A 66 1.95 -23.06 3.46
C THR A 66 2.22 -22.96 4.96
N GLY A 67 3.05 -22.00 5.40
CA GLY A 67 3.38 -21.82 6.82
C GLY A 67 2.17 -21.37 7.64
N SER A 68 2.03 -21.93 8.84
CA SER A 68 0.99 -21.55 9.79
C SER A 68 1.15 -20.10 10.26
N MET A 69 0.02 -19.40 10.42
CA MET A 69 -0.02 -18.01 10.95
C MET A 69 0.78 -16.97 10.15
N THR A 70 1.15 -17.27 8.90
CA THR A 70 1.94 -16.37 8.04
C THR A 70 1.12 -15.29 7.33
N GLY A 71 -0.21 -15.33 7.43
CA GLY A 71 -1.13 -14.39 6.78
C GLY A 71 -1.28 -13.07 7.54
N ARG A 72 -0.18 -12.32 7.67
CA ARG A 72 -0.15 -11.01 8.34
C ARG A 72 0.05 -9.90 7.31
N LEU A 73 -0.74 -8.85 7.43
CA LEU A 73 -0.70 -7.65 6.60
C LEU A 73 -0.25 -6.47 7.47
N SER A 74 0.76 -5.75 7.02
CA SER A 74 1.19 -4.49 7.61
C SER A 74 0.65 -3.32 6.80
N VAL A 75 0.11 -2.33 7.49
CA VAL A 75 -0.32 -1.06 6.91
C VAL A 75 0.39 0.06 7.64
N GLY A 76 1.19 0.84 6.93
CA GLY A 76 2.00 1.91 7.53
C GLY A 76 1.98 3.22 6.76
N CYS A 77 2.11 4.31 7.50
CA CYS A 77 2.16 5.69 7.01
C CYS A 77 2.73 6.62 8.09
N LYS A 78 2.82 7.92 7.79
CA LYS A 78 2.92 8.95 8.83
C LYS A 78 1.57 9.08 9.54
N SER A 79 1.55 8.91 10.85
CA SER A 79 0.32 8.92 11.65
C SER A 79 -0.19 10.35 11.88
N PRO A 80 -1.50 10.60 11.70
CA PRO A 80 -2.11 11.88 12.10
C PRO A 80 -2.22 12.05 13.62
N LEU A 81 -2.20 10.94 14.39
CA LEU A 81 -2.29 11.00 15.84
C LEU A 81 -0.95 11.31 16.49
N THR A 82 0.12 10.66 16.04
CA THR A 82 1.45 10.79 16.68
C THR A 82 2.39 11.74 15.94
N GLY A 83 2.09 12.10 14.69
CA GLY A 83 2.98 12.89 13.83
C GLY A 83 4.23 12.13 13.36
N THR A 84 4.37 10.86 13.71
CA THR A 84 5.53 10.01 13.44
C THR A 84 5.14 8.80 12.59
N ILE A 85 6.13 7.98 12.23
CA ILE A 85 5.90 6.73 11.51
C ILE A 85 5.09 5.74 12.37
N LYS A 86 4.07 5.13 11.78
CA LYS A 86 3.26 4.08 12.44
C LYS A 86 2.99 2.95 11.47
N GLU A 87 2.98 1.74 12.01
CA GLU A 87 2.44 0.55 11.35
C GLU A 87 1.31 -0.04 12.21
N SER A 88 0.32 -0.61 11.53
CA SER A 88 -0.76 -1.40 12.09
C SER A 88 -0.80 -2.75 11.40
N ASN A 89 -1.08 -3.80 12.16
CA ASN A 89 -0.99 -5.17 11.69
C ASN A 89 -2.34 -5.88 11.76
N ALA A 90 -2.73 -6.51 10.65
CA ALA A 90 -3.97 -7.28 10.54
C ALA A 90 -3.68 -8.73 10.15
N GLY A 91 -4.52 -9.66 10.58
CA GLY A 91 -4.53 -11.02 10.05
C GLY A 91 -5.49 -11.15 8.86
N GLY A 92 -5.58 -12.35 8.30
CA GLY A 92 -6.62 -12.73 7.33
C GLY A 92 -6.08 -13.05 5.94
N GLN A 93 -7.01 -13.24 5.00
CA GLN A 93 -6.69 -13.75 3.66
C GLN A 93 -6.03 -12.71 2.74
N ALA A 94 -6.22 -11.41 3.00
CA ALA A 94 -5.68 -10.36 2.15
C ALA A 94 -4.15 -10.45 1.97
N ALA A 95 -3.41 -10.74 3.05
CA ALA A 95 -1.96 -10.91 2.98
C ALA A 95 -1.56 -12.11 2.10
N GLN A 96 -2.27 -13.23 2.23
CA GLN A 96 -2.03 -14.44 1.46
C GLN A 96 -2.30 -14.22 -0.03
N VAL A 97 -3.42 -13.56 -0.35
CA VAL A 97 -3.82 -13.27 -1.74
C VAL A 97 -2.86 -12.30 -2.39
N LEU A 98 -2.52 -11.17 -1.74
CA LEU A 98 -1.56 -10.20 -2.29
C LEU A 98 -0.21 -10.85 -2.57
N ALA A 99 0.30 -11.66 -1.63
CA ALA A 99 1.57 -12.33 -1.81
C ALA A 99 1.56 -13.34 -2.97
N ARG A 100 0.47 -14.10 -3.14
CA ARG A 100 0.28 -15.05 -4.26
C ARG A 100 0.13 -14.35 -5.61
N LEU A 101 -0.40 -13.13 -5.64
CA LEU A 101 -0.43 -12.28 -6.83
C LEU A 101 0.96 -11.65 -7.15
N GLY A 102 1.94 -11.81 -6.25
CA GLY A 102 3.31 -11.37 -6.44
C GLY A 102 3.61 -9.97 -5.89
N TYR A 103 2.64 -9.30 -5.28
CA TYR A 103 2.82 -7.94 -4.75
C TYR A 103 3.49 -7.96 -3.37
N ALA A 104 4.69 -7.39 -3.28
CA ALA A 104 5.38 -7.17 -2.01
C ALA A 104 4.84 -5.93 -1.28
N ALA A 105 4.28 -4.97 -2.01
CA ALA A 105 3.58 -3.82 -1.47
C ALA A 105 2.58 -3.24 -2.48
N VAL A 106 1.55 -2.60 -1.93
CA VAL A 106 0.70 -1.62 -2.61
C VAL A 106 0.90 -0.29 -1.90
N VAL A 107 1.36 0.72 -2.62
CA VAL A 107 1.61 2.07 -2.12
C VAL A 107 0.54 2.99 -2.68
N LEU A 108 -0.26 3.59 -1.81
CA LEU A 108 -1.15 4.69 -2.18
C LEU A 108 -0.40 6.00 -1.93
N GLU A 109 -0.37 6.87 -2.94
CA GLU A 109 0.28 8.17 -2.89
C GLU A 109 -0.58 9.25 -3.54
N GLY A 110 -0.28 10.52 -3.26
CA GLY A 110 -1.11 11.62 -3.70
C GLY A 110 -2.44 11.71 -2.94
N LYS A 111 -3.35 12.52 -3.48
CA LYS A 111 -4.71 12.70 -2.95
C LYS A 111 -5.64 13.03 -4.12
N PRO A 112 -6.85 12.43 -4.20
CA PRO A 112 -7.85 12.84 -5.19
C PRO A 112 -8.18 14.34 -5.06
N GLU A 113 -8.44 15.01 -6.19
CA GLU A 113 -8.84 16.42 -6.20
C GLU A 113 -10.25 16.65 -5.61
N GLY A 114 -11.14 15.67 -5.76
CA GLY A 114 -12.52 15.73 -5.29
C GLY A 114 -12.83 14.76 -4.15
N ASP A 115 -14.11 14.66 -3.82
CA ASP A 115 -14.64 13.84 -2.72
C ASP A 115 -15.14 12.46 -3.18
N ASP A 116 -14.78 12.05 -4.40
CA ASP A 116 -15.13 10.73 -4.92
C ASP A 116 -14.55 9.61 -4.07
N LEU A 117 -15.35 8.57 -3.84
CA LEU A 117 -14.91 7.33 -3.21
C LEU A 117 -14.38 6.38 -4.27
N TYR A 118 -13.31 5.67 -3.93
CA TYR A 118 -12.64 4.76 -4.84
C TYR A 118 -12.61 3.34 -4.29
N LYS A 119 -12.96 2.39 -5.14
CA LYS A 119 -12.77 0.96 -4.92
C LYS A 119 -11.54 0.50 -5.69
N ILE A 120 -10.56 -0.04 -4.97
CA ILE A 120 -9.34 -0.63 -5.55
C ILE A 120 -9.51 -2.14 -5.60
N VAL A 121 -9.59 -2.71 -6.80
CA VAL A 121 -9.72 -4.15 -7.02
C VAL A 121 -8.36 -4.69 -7.48
N ILE A 122 -7.84 -5.68 -6.76
CA ILE A 122 -6.56 -6.33 -7.08
C ILE A 122 -6.82 -7.82 -7.27
N ASN A 123 -6.55 -8.32 -8.47
CA ASN A 123 -6.75 -9.72 -8.82
C ASN A 123 -5.67 -10.21 -9.82
N LYS A 124 -5.86 -11.41 -10.37
CA LYS A 124 -4.92 -12.01 -11.34
C LYS A 124 -4.79 -11.24 -12.66
N ASP A 125 -5.81 -10.46 -13.02
CA ASP A 125 -5.87 -9.69 -14.26
C ASP A 125 -5.24 -8.28 -14.09
N GLY A 126 -4.94 -7.88 -12.84
CA GLY A 126 -4.23 -6.66 -12.52
C GLY A 126 -4.87 -5.86 -11.39
N ILE A 127 -4.72 -4.55 -11.47
CA ILE A 127 -5.27 -3.59 -10.50
C ILE A 127 -6.19 -2.63 -11.25
N GLN A 128 -7.39 -2.43 -10.71
CA GLN A 128 -8.37 -1.49 -11.23
C GLN A 128 -8.77 -0.52 -10.11
N VAL A 129 -8.84 0.76 -10.45
CA VAL A 129 -9.36 1.81 -9.57
C VAL A 129 -10.68 2.28 -10.16
N ILE A 130 -11.75 2.15 -9.39
CA ILE A 130 -13.13 2.40 -9.84
C ILE A 130 -13.75 3.45 -8.93
N VAL A 131 -14.31 4.52 -9.50
CA VAL A 131 -15.14 5.47 -8.73
C VAL A 131 -16.41 4.75 -8.29
N ASP A 132 -16.72 4.81 -7.00
CA ASP A 132 -17.87 4.13 -6.40
C ASP A 132 -18.45 4.95 -5.25
N ASN A 133 -19.16 6.03 -5.61
CA ASN A 133 -19.82 6.94 -4.66
C ASN A 133 -21.05 6.32 -3.98
N SER A 134 -21.39 5.07 -4.28
CA SER A 134 -22.47 4.35 -3.58
C SER A 134 -22.06 3.86 -2.19
N LEU A 135 -20.77 3.94 -1.85
CA LEU A 135 -20.19 3.51 -0.57
C LEU A 135 -20.24 4.57 0.54
N ALA A 136 -20.77 5.77 0.23
CA ALA A 136 -20.88 6.90 1.15
C ALA A 136 -22.03 6.75 2.15
#